data_AF-A0ABD8B5W0-F1
#
_entry.id   AF-A0ABD8B5W0-F1
#
_cell.length_a   1.000
_cell.length_b   1.000
_cell.length_c   1.000
_cell.angle_alpha   90.00
_cell.angle_beta   90.00
_cell.angle_gamma   90.00
#
_symmetry.space_group_name_H-M   'P 1'
#
loop_
_entity.id
_entity.type
_entity.pdbx_description
1 polymer ?
#
loop_
_entity_poly.entity_id
_entity_poly.type
_entity_poly.pdbx_seq_one_letter_code
_entity_poly.pdbx_strand_id
1 'polypeptide(L)'
;MPWRRRGSWGDGDTAWRTLRAALPEWRPVGPEHLAPVGLCADPLLGPLITPERGRELLATPRAGQWGDAPAPAADLDPPGLAWLAEGDPGNFLTSYRFVLVESVEPAELPGRIGTPDDAVLNAPTTLWNSRTRFHGNRTATWEDEALAAVGRAGPGWSFAFEAAPGGRFDEQRFVSPGVAASRGTRAVTVWSEPPGPLRPGVFHLSVSENGEERYAFTVRGTSVGRRGSVPAALDPDRLFPQDDPHAERLGERRALEALATEFGVRLPRFALGRGRLHSFRTRPWNRPPGPGEGCVTLGVVRSGP
;
A
#
# COMPACT_ATOMS: atom_id res chain seq x y z
N MET A 1 -13.35 -20.33 -1.91
CA MET A 1 -11.97 -20.82 -2.05
C MET A 1 -11.00 -19.91 -1.29
N PRO A 2 -10.19 -20.43 -0.36
CA PRO A 2 -9.36 -19.64 0.56
C PRO A 2 -8.31 -18.76 -0.12
N TRP A 3 -7.80 -19.14 -1.29
CA TRP A 3 -6.79 -18.37 -2.05
C TRP A 3 -7.36 -17.10 -2.72
N ARG A 4 -8.63 -17.07 -3.15
CA ARG A 4 -9.25 -15.84 -3.69
C ARG A 4 -9.32 -14.73 -2.64
N ARG A 5 -9.70 -15.09 -1.41
CA ARG A 5 -9.71 -14.16 -0.27
C ARG A 5 -8.30 -13.67 0.07
N ARG A 6 -7.27 -14.52 -0.03
CA ARG A 6 -5.88 -14.10 0.19
C ARG A 6 -5.40 -13.13 -0.89
N GLY A 7 -5.66 -13.45 -2.15
CA GLY A 7 -5.31 -12.60 -3.29
C GLY A 7 -5.97 -11.21 -3.24
N SER A 8 -7.25 -11.13 -2.85
CA SER A 8 -7.95 -9.84 -2.70
C SER A 8 -7.37 -8.94 -1.61
N TRP A 9 -6.61 -9.48 -0.67
CA TRP A 9 -5.92 -8.74 0.40
C TRP A 9 -4.42 -8.55 0.12
N GLY A 10 -3.95 -8.86 -1.09
CA GLY A 10 -2.55 -8.68 -1.48
C GLY A 10 -1.61 -9.79 -1.02
N ASP A 11 -2.10 -10.88 -0.44
CA ASP A 11 -1.29 -12.06 -0.06
C ASP A 11 -1.15 -13.02 -1.26
N GLY A 12 -0.61 -12.49 -2.36
CA GLY A 12 -0.55 -13.16 -3.67
C GLY A 12 0.37 -14.38 -3.67
N ASP A 13 1.54 -14.28 -3.06
CA ASP A 13 2.51 -15.38 -3.00
C ASP A 13 2.03 -16.54 -2.11
N THR A 14 1.34 -16.26 -1.00
CA THR A 14 0.69 -17.32 -0.20
C THR A 14 -0.49 -17.92 -0.94
N ALA A 15 -1.27 -17.11 -1.68
CA ALA A 15 -2.34 -17.62 -2.54
C ALA A 15 -1.77 -18.58 -3.61
N TRP A 16 -0.64 -18.22 -4.24
CA TRP A 16 0.07 -19.06 -5.20
C TRP A 16 0.57 -20.36 -4.56
N ARG A 17 1.27 -20.28 -3.42
CA ARG A 17 1.76 -21.46 -2.69
C ARG A 17 0.62 -22.41 -2.29
N THR A 18 -0.53 -21.86 -1.88
CA THR A 18 -1.72 -22.65 -1.55
C THR A 18 -2.29 -23.33 -2.79
N LEU A 19 -2.42 -22.58 -3.90
CA LEU A 19 -2.88 -23.12 -5.18
C LEU A 19 -1.97 -24.25 -5.65
N ARG A 20 -0.65 -24.02 -5.64
CA ARG A 20 0.37 -24.99 -6.00
C ARG A 20 0.24 -26.29 -5.19
N ALA A 21 0.10 -26.17 -3.88
CA ALA A 21 -0.03 -27.34 -3.01
C ALA A 21 -1.27 -28.19 -3.36
N ALA A 22 -2.32 -27.59 -3.91
CA ALA A 22 -3.53 -28.27 -4.34
C ALA A 22 -3.47 -28.80 -5.79
N LEU A 23 -2.48 -28.41 -6.60
CA LEU A 23 -2.40 -28.80 -8.02
C LEU A 23 -2.33 -30.33 -8.24
N PRO A 24 -1.57 -31.12 -7.45
CA PRO A 24 -1.50 -32.57 -7.66
C PRO A 24 -2.85 -33.28 -7.49
N GLU A 25 -3.74 -32.74 -6.65
CA GLU A 25 -5.08 -33.30 -6.38
C GLU A 25 -6.09 -32.95 -7.47
N TRP A 26 -5.78 -31.98 -8.33
CA TRP A 26 -6.68 -31.54 -9.37
C TRP A 26 -6.90 -32.63 -10.42
N ARG A 27 -8.17 -32.97 -10.67
CA ARG A 27 -8.57 -33.92 -11.71
C ARG A 27 -9.29 -33.17 -12.83
N PRO A 28 -8.84 -33.30 -14.10
CA PRO A 28 -9.57 -32.74 -15.22
C PRO A 28 -10.95 -33.42 -15.31
N VAL A 29 -11.98 -32.61 -15.56
CA VAL A 29 -13.38 -33.08 -15.70
C VAL A 29 -13.58 -33.85 -17.02
N GLY A 30 -12.67 -33.66 -17.99
CA GLY A 30 -12.66 -34.36 -19.27
C GLY A 30 -11.33 -34.18 -20.01
N PRO A 31 -11.10 -34.92 -21.10
CA PRO A 31 -9.82 -34.94 -21.84
C PRO A 31 -9.45 -33.59 -22.45
N GLU A 32 -10.44 -32.74 -22.74
CA GLU A 32 -10.24 -31.38 -23.28
C GLU A 32 -9.80 -30.35 -22.23
N HIS A 33 -9.76 -30.73 -20.94
CA HIS A 33 -9.42 -29.80 -19.86
C HIS A 33 -7.91 -29.81 -19.60
N LEU A 34 -7.15 -29.21 -20.53
CA LEU A 34 -5.68 -29.19 -20.51
C LEU A 34 -5.07 -28.23 -19.47
N ALA A 35 -5.78 -27.17 -19.11
CA ALA A 35 -5.38 -26.18 -18.12
C ALA A 35 -6.60 -25.50 -17.49
N PRO A 36 -6.52 -25.02 -16.24
CA PRO A 36 -7.60 -24.29 -15.59
C PRO A 36 -7.73 -22.89 -16.20
N VAL A 37 -8.36 -22.76 -17.38
CA VAL A 37 -8.62 -21.46 -18.04
C VAL A 37 -9.34 -20.49 -17.11
N GLY A 38 -10.20 -21.02 -16.23
CA GLY A 38 -10.87 -20.22 -15.18
C GLY A 38 -9.91 -19.56 -14.19
N LEU A 39 -8.69 -20.07 -14.02
CA LEU A 39 -7.64 -19.44 -13.22
C LEU A 39 -7.01 -18.25 -13.96
N CYS A 40 -6.72 -18.43 -15.26
CA CYS A 40 -6.18 -17.34 -16.11
C CYS A 40 -7.19 -16.20 -16.29
N ALA A 41 -8.48 -16.54 -16.38
CA ALA A 41 -9.57 -15.59 -16.50
C ALA A 41 -9.97 -14.94 -15.16
N ASP A 42 -9.44 -15.42 -14.02
CA ASP A 42 -9.74 -14.84 -12.71
C ASP A 42 -9.06 -13.47 -12.56
N PRO A 43 -9.79 -12.39 -12.23
CA PRO A 43 -9.23 -11.05 -12.16
C PRO A 43 -8.23 -10.84 -11.00
N LEU A 44 -8.24 -11.71 -9.99
CA LEU A 44 -7.32 -11.68 -8.83
C LEU A 44 -6.14 -12.64 -9.03
N LEU A 45 -6.40 -13.83 -9.56
CA LEU A 45 -5.38 -14.89 -9.67
C LEU A 45 -4.68 -14.90 -11.04
N GLY A 46 -5.39 -14.52 -12.10
CA GLY A 46 -4.83 -14.44 -13.46
C GLY A 46 -3.54 -13.61 -13.52
N PRO A 47 -3.47 -12.41 -12.90
CA PRO A 47 -2.24 -11.64 -12.83
C PRO A 47 -1.07 -12.38 -12.16
N LEU A 48 -1.32 -13.29 -11.21
CA LEU A 48 -0.27 -14.05 -10.52
C LEU A 48 0.39 -15.11 -11.43
N ILE A 49 -0.21 -15.45 -12.57
CA ILE A 49 0.34 -16.42 -13.53
C ILE A 49 1.38 -15.72 -14.42
N THR A 50 2.58 -15.53 -13.87
CA THR A 50 3.76 -15.14 -14.66
C THR A 50 4.19 -16.28 -15.59
N PRO A 51 5.05 -16.04 -16.59
CA PRO A 51 5.58 -17.13 -17.42
C PRO A 51 6.22 -18.26 -16.59
N GLU A 52 6.93 -17.93 -15.52
CA GLU A 52 7.59 -18.90 -14.62
C GLU A 52 6.55 -19.73 -13.86
N ARG A 53 5.54 -19.07 -13.28
CA ARG A 53 4.43 -19.72 -12.58
C ARG A 53 3.54 -20.52 -13.52
N GLY A 54 3.39 -20.08 -14.77
CA GLY A 54 2.70 -20.79 -15.83
C GLY A 54 3.44 -22.09 -16.22
N ARG A 55 4.77 -22.03 -16.37
CA ARG A 55 5.58 -23.23 -16.60
C ARG A 55 5.50 -24.20 -15.43
N GLU A 56 5.59 -23.70 -14.19
CA GLU A 56 5.38 -24.51 -12.97
C GLU A 56 4.01 -25.19 -12.99
N LEU A 57 2.94 -24.45 -13.30
CA LEU A 57 1.58 -24.98 -13.36
C LEU A 57 1.40 -26.05 -14.44
N LEU A 58 1.99 -25.85 -15.62
CA LEU A 58 1.90 -26.77 -16.75
C LEU A 58 2.75 -28.03 -16.55
N ALA A 59 3.90 -27.90 -15.89
CA ALA A 59 4.82 -29.02 -15.64
C ALA A 59 4.48 -29.84 -14.37
N THR A 60 3.60 -29.35 -13.50
CA THR A 60 3.19 -30.07 -12.28
C THR A 60 2.34 -31.30 -12.64
N PRO A 61 2.76 -32.54 -12.29
CA PRO A 61 1.97 -33.75 -12.50
C PRO A 61 0.64 -33.73 -11.74
N ARG A 62 -0.41 -34.33 -12.31
CA ARG A 62 -1.80 -34.28 -11.79
C ARG A 62 -2.38 -35.66 -11.62
N ALA A 63 -3.36 -35.78 -10.72
CA ALA A 63 -4.22 -36.97 -10.59
C ALA A 63 -3.45 -38.31 -10.46
N GLY A 64 -2.31 -38.29 -9.75
CA GLY A 64 -1.48 -39.49 -9.52
C GLY A 64 -0.57 -39.87 -10.69
N GLN A 65 -0.41 -39.01 -11.70
CA GLN A 65 0.64 -39.18 -12.71
C GLN A 65 2.03 -39.11 -12.07
N TRP A 66 2.91 -40.00 -12.52
CA TRP A 66 4.29 -40.08 -12.06
C TRP A 66 5.14 -39.03 -12.78
N GLY A 67 5.90 -38.25 -12.02
CA GLY A 67 6.83 -37.25 -12.53
C GLY A 67 7.38 -36.41 -11.40
N ASP A 68 8.57 -35.86 -11.58
CA ASP A 68 9.15 -34.94 -10.62
C ASP A 68 8.39 -33.61 -10.66
N ALA A 69 8.08 -33.05 -9.48
CA ALA A 69 7.52 -31.72 -9.40
C ALA A 69 8.56 -30.70 -9.90
N PRO A 70 8.16 -29.72 -10.74
CA PRO A 70 9.07 -28.67 -11.18
C PRO A 70 9.57 -27.85 -9.99
N ALA A 71 10.74 -27.24 -10.15
CA ALA A 71 11.25 -26.31 -9.15
C ALA A 71 10.25 -25.15 -8.94
N PRO A 72 9.97 -24.77 -7.68
CA PRO A 72 9.16 -23.61 -7.33
C PRO A 72 9.55 -22.34 -8.08
N ALA A 73 8.57 -21.64 -8.67
CA ALA A 73 8.80 -20.26 -9.08
C ALA A 73 9.05 -19.39 -7.84
N ALA A 74 9.92 -18.38 -7.99
CA ALA A 74 10.20 -17.42 -6.93
C ALA A 74 8.94 -16.62 -6.54
N ASP A 75 8.94 -16.13 -5.30
CA ASP A 75 7.94 -15.18 -4.82
C ASP A 75 8.06 -13.85 -5.59
N LEU A 76 6.93 -13.19 -5.86
CA LEU A 76 6.88 -11.97 -6.67
C LEU A 76 7.13 -10.72 -5.85
N ASP A 77 6.76 -10.75 -4.56
CA ASP A 77 6.92 -9.61 -3.67
C ASP A 77 8.32 -9.58 -3.06
N PRO A 78 9.08 -8.46 -3.22
CA PRO A 78 10.32 -8.29 -2.48
C PRO A 78 10.03 -8.15 -0.98
N PRO A 79 11.01 -8.47 -0.12
CA PRO A 79 10.83 -8.34 1.32
C PRO A 79 10.67 -6.87 1.74
N GLY A 80 9.90 -6.67 2.82
CA GLY A 80 9.79 -5.39 3.52
C GLY A 80 9.13 -4.27 2.69
N LEU A 81 9.71 -3.06 2.81
CA LEU A 81 9.14 -1.81 2.31
C LEU A 81 10.09 -1.00 1.42
N ALA A 82 11.38 -1.33 1.45
CA ALA A 82 12.46 -0.56 0.81
C ALA A 82 12.23 -0.30 -0.68
N TRP A 83 11.54 -1.22 -1.35
CA TRP A 83 11.23 -1.14 -2.77
C TRP A 83 10.41 0.10 -3.17
N LEU A 84 9.71 0.75 -2.22
CA LEU A 84 9.01 2.01 -2.47
C LEU A 84 9.96 3.18 -2.79
N ALA A 85 11.22 3.10 -2.33
CA ALA A 85 12.23 4.12 -2.58
C ALA A 85 12.91 3.95 -3.96
N GLU A 86 12.83 2.77 -4.58
CA GLU A 86 13.52 2.40 -5.84
C GLU A 86 12.98 3.10 -7.11
N GLY A 87 12.14 4.12 -6.97
CA GLY A 87 11.25 4.65 -8.03
C GLY A 87 11.78 4.65 -9.47
N ASP A 88 11.14 3.88 -10.34
CA ASP A 88 11.34 3.96 -11.79
C ASP A 88 10.76 5.26 -12.36
N PRO A 89 11.46 5.97 -13.27
CA PRO A 89 10.91 7.09 -14.02
C PRO A 89 9.61 6.67 -14.74
N GLY A 90 8.48 7.32 -14.41
CA GLY A 90 7.16 7.03 -14.97
C GLY A 90 6.25 6.16 -14.09
N ASN A 91 6.75 5.67 -12.94
CA ASN A 91 5.92 4.99 -11.95
C ASN A 91 5.12 6.00 -11.11
N PHE A 92 3.82 5.77 -10.94
CA PHE A 92 2.95 6.63 -10.12
C PHE A 92 3.12 6.39 -8.60
N LEU A 93 3.97 5.43 -8.21
CA LEU A 93 4.39 5.19 -6.83
C LEU A 93 5.55 6.10 -6.37
N THR A 94 5.90 7.13 -7.13
CA THR A 94 6.98 8.07 -6.79
C THR A 94 6.70 8.85 -5.52
N SER A 95 5.46 9.28 -5.32
CA SER A 95 4.93 9.76 -4.03
C SER A 95 3.85 8.80 -3.54
N TYR A 96 3.74 8.65 -2.23
CA TYR A 96 2.77 7.77 -1.62
C TYR A 96 2.52 8.17 -0.17
N ARG A 97 1.42 7.69 0.37
CA ARG A 97 1.18 7.68 1.81
C ARG A 97 0.48 6.41 2.21
N PHE A 98 0.72 5.93 3.41
CA PHE A 98 0.04 4.76 3.93
C PHE A 98 -0.08 4.78 5.45
N VAL A 99 -1.01 3.99 5.95
CA VAL A 99 -1.10 3.63 7.36
C VAL A 99 -1.05 2.13 7.50
N LEU A 100 -0.27 1.64 8.46
CA LEU A 100 -0.19 0.26 8.89
C LEU A 100 -0.88 0.16 10.24
N VAL A 101 -1.69 -0.87 10.46
CA VAL A 101 -2.44 -1.06 11.71
C VAL A 101 -2.26 -2.47 12.20
N GLU A 102 -1.83 -2.60 13.45
CA GLU A 102 -1.57 -3.87 14.11
C GLU A 102 -2.88 -4.52 14.58
N SER A 103 -2.95 -5.84 14.51
CA SER A 103 -4.05 -6.67 15.02
C SER A 103 -5.45 -6.27 14.55
N VAL A 104 -5.54 -5.67 13.36
CA VAL A 104 -6.79 -5.25 12.72
C VAL A 104 -6.91 -5.94 11.38
N GLU A 105 -8.05 -6.55 11.07
CA GLU A 105 -8.27 -7.15 9.76
C GLU A 105 -8.46 -6.05 8.69
N PRO A 106 -8.05 -6.29 7.43
CA PRO A 106 -8.18 -5.27 6.38
C PRO A 106 -9.61 -4.75 6.19
N ALA A 107 -10.61 -5.61 6.44
CA ALA A 107 -12.02 -5.26 6.33
C ALA A 107 -12.54 -4.31 7.42
N GLU A 108 -11.81 -4.15 8.52
CA GLU A 108 -12.19 -3.27 9.63
C GLU A 108 -11.64 -1.84 9.47
N LEU A 109 -10.67 -1.64 8.57
CA LEU A 109 -10.06 -0.33 8.35
C LEU A 109 -11.05 0.77 7.92
N PRO A 110 -12.06 0.52 7.06
CA PRO A 110 -13.07 1.52 6.74
C PRO A 110 -13.79 2.05 7.98
N GLY A 111 -14.13 1.19 8.96
CA GLY A 111 -14.77 1.63 10.20
C GLY A 111 -13.88 2.51 11.08
N ARG A 112 -12.56 2.37 10.97
CA ARG A 112 -11.59 3.11 11.79
C ARG A 112 -11.24 4.47 11.20
N ILE A 113 -10.92 4.50 9.90
CA ILE A 113 -10.36 5.69 9.23
C ILE A 113 -11.14 6.13 7.98
N GLY A 114 -12.24 5.45 7.65
CA GLY A 114 -13.12 5.81 6.55
C GLY A 114 -14.01 7.01 6.83
N THR A 115 -14.49 7.64 5.76
CA THR A 115 -15.49 8.72 5.84
C THR A 115 -16.77 8.17 6.47
N PRO A 116 -17.40 8.88 7.43
CA PRO A 116 -18.57 8.37 8.17
C PRO A 116 -19.73 7.89 7.29
N ASP A 117 -19.94 8.58 6.16
CA ASP A 117 -21.06 8.31 5.25
C ASP A 117 -20.74 7.24 4.18
N ASP A 118 -19.50 6.76 4.09
CA ASP A 118 -19.03 5.81 3.06
C ASP A 118 -17.91 4.89 3.56
N ALA A 119 -18.08 4.34 4.76
CA ALA A 119 -17.14 3.41 5.40
C ALA A 119 -17.26 1.98 4.83
N VAL A 120 -17.36 1.84 3.51
CA VAL A 120 -17.58 0.56 2.82
C VAL A 120 -16.42 0.22 1.89
N LEU A 121 -16.10 -1.07 1.80
CA LEU A 121 -15.12 -1.57 0.84
C LEU A 121 -15.70 -1.58 -0.58
N ASN A 122 -14.98 -0.94 -1.49
CA ASN A 122 -15.20 -1.07 -2.91
C ASN A 122 -14.71 -2.43 -3.43
N ALA A 123 -15.27 -2.86 -4.57
CA ALA A 123 -14.83 -4.05 -5.26
C ALA A 123 -13.35 -3.98 -5.66
N PRO A 124 -12.61 -5.10 -5.70
CA PRO A 124 -11.20 -5.10 -6.03
C PRO A 124 -10.91 -4.48 -7.40
N THR A 125 -10.01 -3.50 -7.41
CA THR A 125 -9.62 -2.76 -8.60
C THR A 125 -8.12 -2.51 -8.60
N THR A 126 -7.58 -2.12 -9.76
CA THR A 126 -6.17 -1.73 -9.86
C THR A 126 -5.96 -0.37 -9.19
N LEU A 127 -4.75 -0.14 -8.66
CA LEU A 127 -4.40 1.13 -8.02
C LEU A 127 -4.53 2.31 -8.98
N TRP A 128 -4.21 2.11 -10.25
CA TRP A 128 -4.44 3.07 -11.34
C TRP A 128 -5.92 3.46 -11.49
N ASN A 129 -6.83 2.48 -11.47
CA ASN A 129 -8.26 2.74 -11.60
C ASN A 129 -8.84 3.44 -10.37
N SER A 130 -8.34 3.12 -9.17
CA SER A 130 -8.70 3.88 -7.96
C SER A 130 -8.31 5.35 -8.12
N ARG A 131 -7.05 5.60 -8.53
CA ARG A 131 -6.52 6.94 -8.77
C ARG A 131 -7.34 7.75 -9.76
N THR A 132 -7.64 7.20 -10.94
CA THR A 132 -8.36 7.94 -12.01
C THR A 132 -9.79 8.29 -11.64
N ARG A 133 -10.50 7.39 -10.94
CA ARG A 133 -11.86 7.65 -10.45
C ARG A 133 -11.89 8.77 -9.41
N PHE A 134 -10.91 8.79 -8.52
CA PHE A 134 -10.87 9.75 -7.43
C PHE A 134 -10.53 11.18 -7.89
N HIS A 135 -9.53 11.34 -8.77
CA HIS A 135 -9.17 12.66 -9.29
C HIS A 135 -10.26 13.33 -10.15
N GLY A 136 -11.22 12.57 -10.69
CA GLY A 136 -12.34 13.10 -11.47
C GLY A 136 -13.46 13.73 -10.64
N ASN A 137 -13.48 13.54 -9.31
CA ASN A 137 -14.63 13.87 -8.45
C ASN A 137 -14.28 14.73 -7.22
N ARG A 138 -13.13 15.44 -7.24
CA ARG A 138 -12.77 16.36 -6.14
C ARG A 138 -13.61 17.63 -6.20
N THR A 139 -14.43 17.86 -5.18
CA THR A 139 -15.29 19.04 -5.02
C THR A 139 -14.60 20.19 -4.29
N ALA A 140 -13.69 19.89 -3.36
CA ALA A 140 -12.84 20.86 -2.69
C ALA A 140 -11.36 20.46 -2.72
N THR A 141 -10.51 21.43 -3.01
CA THR A 141 -9.03 21.29 -3.10
C THR A 141 -8.36 21.08 -1.75
N TRP A 142 -8.99 21.55 -0.66
CA TRP A 142 -8.48 21.38 0.69
C TRP A 142 -8.84 20.02 1.27
N GLU A 143 -9.88 19.34 0.78
CA GLU A 143 -10.20 17.97 1.20
C GLU A 143 -9.13 17.03 0.64
N ASP A 144 -8.23 16.61 1.52
CA ASP A 144 -7.18 15.63 1.23
C ASP A 144 -7.67 14.21 1.55
N GLU A 145 -8.84 13.89 0.98
CA GLU A 145 -9.40 12.55 1.05
C GLU A 145 -8.59 11.61 0.14
N ALA A 146 -8.47 10.35 0.56
CA ALA A 146 -7.78 9.31 -0.19
C ALA A 146 -8.79 8.26 -0.63
N LEU A 147 -8.66 7.74 -1.86
CA LEU A 147 -9.18 6.41 -2.18
C LEU A 147 -8.07 5.39 -1.94
N ALA A 148 -7.97 4.90 -0.70
CA ALA A 148 -6.88 4.05 -0.27
C ALA A 148 -7.14 2.58 -0.64
N ALA A 149 -6.15 1.93 -1.25
CA ALA A 149 -6.12 0.47 -1.41
C ALA A 149 -5.83 -0.19 -0.06
N VAL A 150 -6.46 -1.33 0.20
CA VAL A 150 -6.40 -2.01 1.51
C VAL A 150 -6.04 -3.48 1.38
N GLY A 151 -5.22 -3.96 2.30
CA GLY A 151 -4.73 -5.33 2.32
C GLY A 151 -3.93 -5.68 3.57
N ARG A 152 -3.24 -6.82 3.53
CA ARG A 152 -2.36 -7.28 4.63
C ARG A 152 -0.94 -6.79 4.44
N ALA A 153 -0.29 -6.42 5.54
CA ALA A 153 1.05 -5.85 5.58
C ALA A 153 2.07 -6.73 6.32
N GLY A 154 1.90 -8.05 6.27
CA GLY A 154 2.67 -9.00 7.08
C GLY A 154 1.84 -9.66 8.18
N PRO A 155 2.44 -10.53 9.01
CA PRO A 155 1.75 -11.23 10.09
C PRO A 155 1.16 -10.23 11.09
N GLY A 156 -0.16 -10.25 11.28
CA GLY A 156 -0.83 -9.39 12.25
C GLY A 156 -0.97 -7.92 11.84
N TRP A 157 -0.61 -7.53 10.61
CA TRP A 157 -0.72 -6.14 10.16
C TRP A 157 -1.61 -5.99 8.93
N SER A 158 -2.35 -4.89 8.87
CA SER A 158 -3.10 -4.44 7.70
C SER A 158 -2.61 -3.07 7.25
N PHE A 159 -2.83 -2.73 5.98
CA PHE A 159 -2.50 -1.42 5.45
C PHE A 159 -3.70 -0.74 4.77
N ALA A 160 -3.69 0.59 4.77
CA ALA A 160 -4.36 1.40 3.77
C ALA A 160 -3.32 2.28 3.06
N PHE A 161 -3.28 2.23 1.72
CA PHE A 161 -2.22 2.82 0.89
C PHE A 161 -2.82 3.70 -0.21
N GLU A 162 -2.27 4.89 -0.40
CA GLU A 162 -2.56 5.76 -1.53
C GLU A 162 -1.28 6.09 -2.30
N ALA A 163 -1.33 5.93 -3.62
CA ALA A 163 -0.28 6.36 -4.53
C ALA A 163 -0.52 7.77 -5.05
N ALA A 164 0.55 8.55 -5.14
CA ALA A 164 0.58 9.91 -5.66
C ALA A 164 -0.59 10.76 -5.13
N PRO A 165 -0.63 10.98 -3.79
CA PRO A 165 -1.68 11.77 -3.15
C PRO A 165 -1.86 13.12 -3.86
N GLY A 166 -3.12 13.54 -3.98
CA GLY A 166 -3.45 14.78 -4.69
C GLY A 166 -3.14 16.05 -3.89
N GLY A 167 -2.93 15.94 -2.58
CA GLY A 167 -2.47 17.00 -1.69
C GLY A 167 -0.96 16.96 -1.48
N ARG A 168 -0.42 18.00 -0.83
CA ARG A 168 0.97 18.05 -0.37
C ARG A 168 1.02 17.93 1.14
N PHE A 169 2.13 17.44 1.65
CA PHE A 169 2.39 17.38 3.07
C PHE A 169 2.61 18.78 3.64
N ASP A 170 1.62 19.22 4.40
CA ASP A 170 1.63 20.43 5.22
C ASP A 170 1.51 20.04 6.69
N GLU A 171 2.63 20.12 7.41
CA GLU A 171 2.72 19.72 8.81
C GLU A 171 1.78 20.51 9.74
N GLN A 172 1.46 21.76 9.40
CA GLN A 172 0.56 22.60 10.21
C GLN A 172 -0.91 22.20 10.07
N ARG A 173 -1.23 21.50 8.99
CA ARG A 173 -2.58 21.03 8.69
C ARG A 173 -2.73 19.52 8.83
N PHE A 174 -1.63 18.79 8.87
CA PHE A 174 -1.63 17.34 8.92
C PHE A 174 -2.36 16.81 10.15
N VAL A 175 -3.30 15.90 9.91
CA VAL A 175 -4.03 15.14 10.92
C VAL A 175 -3.75 13.67 10.65
N SER A 176 -2.92 13.06 11.50
CA SER A 176 -2.50 11.67 11.31
C SER A 176 -3.70 10.72 11.41
N PRO A 177 -4.00 9.90 10.37
CA PRO A 177 -4.98 8.83 10.46
C PRO A 177 -4.58 7.75 11.48
N GLY A 178 -3.29 7.66 11.82
CA GLY A 178 -2.76 6.71 12.80
C GLY A 178 -3.42 6.83 14.17
N VAL A 179 -3.78 8.05 14.59
CA VAL A 179 -4.50 8.31 15.85
C VAL A 179 -5.84 7.57 15.85
N ALA A 180 -6.69 7.79 14.84
CA ALA A 180 -7.98 7.09 14.76
C ALA A 180 -7.83 5.58 14.53
N ALA A 181 -6.84 5.17 13.73
CA ALA A 181 -6.57 3.77 13.42
C ALA A 181 -6.13 2.95 14.64
N SER A 182 -5.28 3.54 15.49
CA SER A 182 -4.63 2.90 16.64
C SER A 182 -5.51 2.70 17.87
N ARG A 183 -6.81 3.02 17.83
CA ARG A 183 -7.70 2.79 18.99
C ARG A 183 -7.68 1.31 19.41
N GLY A 184 -7.16 1.04 20.60
CA GLY A 184 -6.98 -0.31 21.16
C GLY A 184 -5.84 -1.12 20.53
N THR A 185 -4.92 -0.49 19.80
CA THR A 185 -3.79 -1.15 19.11
C THR A 185 -2.68 -0.13 18.78
N ARG A 186 -1.79 -0.46 17.85
CA ARG A 186 -0.77 0.42 17.29
C ARG A 186 -1.02 0.70 15.80
N ALA A 187 -0.64 1.89 15.36
CA ALA A 187 -0.61 2.25 13.95
C ALA A 187 0.65 3.04 13.59
N VAL A 188 1.13 2.85 12.37
CA VAL A 188 2.23 3.61 11.77
C VAL A 188 1.71 4.35 10.57
N THR A 189 1.94 5.65 10.48
CA THR A 189 1.62 6.46 9.30
C THR A 189 2.90 6.94 8.63
N VAL A 190 2.97 6.77 7.31
CA VAL A 190 4.08 7.22 6.47
C VAL A 190 3.56 8.08 5.34
N TRP A 191 4.31 9.13 5.02
CA TRP A 191 4.12 9.97 3.84
C TRP A 191 5.47 10.20 3.17
N SER A 192 5.53 10.02 1.86
CA SER A 192 6.72 10.32 1.06
C SER A 192 6.39 11.15 -0.17
N GLU A 193 7.13 12.24 -0.33
CA GLU A 193 7.15 13.10 -1.53
C GLU A 193 8.59 13.20 -2.03
N PRO A 194 8.84 12.81 -3.29
CA PRO A 194 10.19 12.94 -3.86
C PRO A 194 10.53 14.43 -4.05
N PRO A 195 11.83 14.78 -4.07
CA PRO A 195 12.25 16.14 -4.38
C PRO A 195 11.83 16.54 -5.80
N GLY A 196 11.43 17.81 -5.96
CA GLY A 196 11.12 18.41 -7.25
C GLY A 196 12.11 19.51 -7.61
N PRO A 197 12.06 20.06 -8.85
CA PRO A 197 13.05 21.04 -9.33
C PRO A 197 13.21 22.29 -8.46
N LEU A 198 12.16 22.67 -7.73
CA LEU A 198 12.10 23.88 -6.91
C LEU A 198 11.79 23.60 -5.44
N ARG A 199 11.73 22.32 -5.02
CA ARG A 199 11.24 21.96 -3.68
C ARG A 199 11.97 20.75 -3.11
N PRO A 200 12.35 20.80 -1.83
CA PRO A 200 12.89 19.63 -1.15
C PRO A 200 11.84 18.53 -1.06
N GLY A 201 12.29 17.27 -1.10
CA GLY A 201 11.44 16.12 -0.80
C GLY A 201 11.01 16.12 0.67
N VAL A 202 9.96 15.36 0.96
CA VAL A 202 9.41 15.20 2.30
C VAL A 202 9.31 13.72 2.64
N PHE A 203 9.78 13.33 3.81
CA PHE A 203 9.48 12.04 4.41
C PHE A 203 8.93 12.27 5.81
N HIS A 204 7.70 11.82 6.07
CA HIS A 204 7.07 11.89 7.37
C HIS A 204 6.76 10.48 7.88
N LEU A 205 7.02 10.27 9.16
CA LEU A 205 6.67 9.06 9.90
C LEU A 205 6.05 9.47 11.24
N SER A 206 4.91 8.89 11.58
CA SER A 206 4.33 8.97 12.92
C SER A 206 3.88 7.59 13.39
N VAL A 207 4.03 7.35 14.69
CA VAL A 207 3.54 6.13 15.35
C VAL A 207 2.54 6.53 16.41
N SER A 208 1.36 5.94 16.32
CA SER A 208 0.26 6.14 17.26
C SER A 208 -0.06 4.84 17.97
N GLU A 209 -0.44 4.93 19.23
CA GLU A 209 -0.85 3.78 20.03
C GLU A 209 -2.03 4.18 20.90
N ASN A 210 -3.05 3.33 20.95
CA ASN A 210 -4.25 3.52 21.75
C ASN A 210 -4.96 4.86 21.53
N GLY A 211 -4.91 5.42 20.32
CA GLY A 211 -5.57 6.68 20.01
C GLY A 211 -4.74 7.93 20.26
N GLU A 212 -3.43 7.80 20.51
CA GLU A 212 -2.53 8.94 20.76
C GLU A 212 -1.24 8.83 19.92
N GLU A 213 -0.75 9.95 19.37
CA GLU A 213 0.57 9.99 18.73
C GLU A 213 1.67 9.85 19.80
N ARG A 214 2.51 8.81 19.68
CA ARG A 214 3.60 8.53 20.62
C ARG A 214 4.86 9.28 20.24
N TYR A 215 5.20 9.23 18.96
CA TYR A 215 6.31 9.95 18.38
C TYR A 215 6.11 10.14 16.87
N ALA A 216 6.78 11.15 16.33
CA ALA A 216 6.80 11.43 14.91
C ALA A 216 8.09 12.15 14.52
N PHE A 217 8.46 12.04 13.26
CA PHE A 217 9.44 12.91 12.66
C PHE A 217 9.08 13.26 11.22
N THR A 218 9.56 14.41 10.77
CA THR A 218 9.40 14.90 9.41
C THR A 218 10.77 15.37 8.92
N VAL A 219 11.26 14.78 7.83
CA VAL A 219 12.46 15.23 7.12
C VAL A 219 12.02 16.03 5.91
N ARG A 220 12.54 17.25 5.78
CA ARG A 220 12.32 18.15 4.64
C ARG A 220 13.64 18.74 4.20
N GLY A 221 14.22 18.19 3.13
CA GLY A 221 15.59 18.51 2.72
C GLY A 221 16.56 18.17 3.87
N THR A 222 17.29 19.16 4.36
CA THR A 222 18.22 19.03 5.49
C THR A 222 17.58 19.29 6.86
N SER A 223 16.32 19.71 6.90
CA SER A 223 15.60 20.03 8.14
C SER A 223 14.89 18.79 8.69
N VAL A 224 15.02 18.57 10.01
CA VAL A 224 14.36 17.46 10.71
C VAL A 224 13.51 18.00 11.86
N GLY A 225 12.20 17.82 11.76
CA GLY A 225 11.25 18.03 12.85
C GLY A 225 11.02 16.72 13.62
N ARG A 226 10.92 16.80 14.95
CA ARG A 226 10.66 15.64 15.83
C ARG A 226 9.58 15.96 16.84
N ARG A 227 8.79 14.95 17.20
CA ARG A 227 7.83 14.97 18.29
C ARG A 227 7.92 13.66 19.06
N GLY A 228 7.80 13.75 20.39
CA GLY A 228 7.94 12.59 21.27
C GLY A 228 9.36 11.99 21.27
N SER A 229 9.48 10.81 21.87
CA SER A 229 10.76 10.08 21.97
C SER A 229 10.88 9.05 20.86
N VAL A 230 11.51 9.46 19.74
CA VAL A 230 11.74 8.56 18.60
C VAL A 230 12.78 7.49 19.00
N PRO A 231 12.49 6.18 18.81
CA PRO A 231 13.43 5.11 19.12
C PRO A 231 14.71 5.20 18.29
N ALA A 232 15.83 4.71 18.84
CA ALA A 232 17.14 4.78 18.18
C ALA A 232 17.21 4.06 16.82
N ALA A 233 16.41 3.00 16.64
CA ALA A 233 16.29 2.30 15.36
C ALA A 233 15.64 3.17 14.26
N LEU A 234 14.84 4.15 14.67
CA LEU A 234 14.11 5.07 13.79
C LEU A 234 14.65 6.51 13.89
N ASP A 235 15.85 6.70 14.43
CA ASP A 235 16.44 8.04 14.62
C ASP A 235 16.71 8.71 13.25
N PRO A 236 16.05 9.84 12.93
CA PRO A 236 16.19 10.46 11.63
C PRO A 236 17.59 11.04 11.37
N ASP A 237 18.41 11.34 12.38
CA ASP A 237 19.81 11.79 12.13
C ASP A 237 20.68 10.65 11.59
N ARG A 238 20.38 9.41 11.99
CA ARG A 238 21.05 8.20 11.48
C ARG A 238 20.51 7.78 10.13
N LEU A 239 19.19 7.89 9.96
CA LEU A 239 18.52 7.46 8.74
C LEU A 239 18.70 8.46 7.60
N PHE A 240 18.83 9.75 7.89
CA PHE A 240 18.98 10.83 6.90
C PHE A 240 20.23 11.69 7.20
N PRO A 241 21.46 11.16 7.02
CA PRO A 241 22.68 11.94 7.15
C PRO A 241 22.68 13.14 6.19
N GLN A 242 23.29 14.25 6.59
CA GLN A 242 23.29 15.48 5.78
C GLN A 242 24.09 15.37 4.48
N ASP A 243 25.07 14.47 4.45
CA ASP A 243 25.97 14.28 3.29
C ASP A 243 25.35 13.37 2.21
N ASP A 244 24.16 12.81 2.46
CA ASP A 244 23.53 11.89 1.52
C ASP A 244 22.96 12.62 0.29
N PRO A 245 23.24 12.12 -0.93
CA PRO A 245 22.67 12.69 -2.14
C PRO A 245 21.14 12.53 -2.14
N HIS A 246 20.43 13.65 -2.05
CA HIS A 246 18.96 13.67 -1.97
C HIS A 246 18.26 13.05 -3.18
N ALA A 247 18.90 13.04 -4.35
CA ALA A 247 18.35 12.49 -5.59
C ALA A 247 18.13 10.97 -5.51
N GLU A 248 18.88 10.26 -4.67
CA GLU A 248 18.89 8.79 -4.60
C GLU A 248 17.93 8.21 -3.54
N ARG A 249 17.21 9.07 -2.79
CA ARG A 249 16.25 8.66 -1.74
C ARG A 249 16.81 7.63 -0.74
N LEU A 250 18.13 7.64 -0.51
CA LEU A 250 18.81 6.65 0.34
C LEU A 250 18.29 6.68 1.78
N GLY A 251 18.00 7.88 2.32
CA GLY A 251 17.44 8.01 3.66
C GLY A 251 16.02 7.46 3.79
N GLU A 252 15.20 7.64 2.76
CA GLU A 252 13.88 7.01 2.70
C GLU A 252 14.01 5.48 2.67
N ARG A 253 14.90 4.93 1.83
CA ARG A 253 15.16 3.49 1.78
C ARG A 253 15.53 2.94 3.16
N ARG A 254 16.50 3.57 3.85
CA ARG A 254 16.92 3.17 5.21
C ARG A 254 15.77 3.28 6.21
N ALA A 255 14.96 4.33 6.15
CA ALA A 255 13.81 4.49 7.04
C ALA A 255 12.76 3.40 6.83
N LEU A 256 12.48 3.03 5.57
CA LEU A 256 11.56 1.93 5.23
C LEU A 256 12.10 0.56 5.64
N GLU A 257 13.42 0.33 5.52
CA GLU A 257 14.09 -0.88 6.01
C GLU A 257 14.03 -0.99 7.53
N ALA A 258 14.32 0.12 8.23
CA ALA A 258 14.21 0.20 9.68
C ALA A 258 12.77 -0.04 10.15
N LEU A 259 11.77 0.54 9.46
CA LEU A 259 10.36 0.31 9.73
C LEU A 259 9.96 -1.16 9.54
N ALA A 260 10.36 -1.77 8.42
CA ALA A 260 10.07 -3.17 8.13
C ALA A 260 10.70 -4.10 9.18
N THR A 261 11.91 -3.78 9.64
CA THR A 261 12.62 -4.54 10.67
C THR A 261 11.98 -4.38 12.04
N GLU A 262 11.69 -3.15 12.47
CA GLU A 262 11.13 -2.83 13.78
C GLU A 262 9.74 -3.46 13.99
N PHE A 263 8.89 -3.42 12.97
CA PHE A 263 7.49 -3.84 13.10
C PHE A 263 7.17 -5.18 12.40
N GLY A 264 8.13 -5.78 11.69
CA GLY A 264 7.89 -7.01 10.91
C GLY A 264 6.92 -6.81 9.75
N VAL A 265 6.83 -5.59 9.22
CA VAL A 265 5.85 -5.18 8.21
C VAL A 265 6.40 -5.25 6.79
N ARG A 266 5.52 -5.46 5.82
CA ARG A 266 5.82 -5.45 4.39
C ARG A 266 4.62 -4.95 3.59
N LEU A 267 4.84 -4.54 2.35
CA LEU A 267 3.76 -4.19 1.42
C LEU A 267 3.85 -5.03 0.14
N PRO A 268 2.72 -5.50 -0.40
CA PRO A 268 2.73 -6.37 -1.58
C PRO A 268 2.94 -5.54 -2.86
N ARG A 269 4.21 -5.45 -3.31
CA ARG A 269 4.61 -4.74 -4.54
C ARG A 269 3.79 -5.19 -5.74
N PHE A 270 3.60 -6.50 -5.90
CA PHE A 270 2.85 -7.07 -6.99
C PHE A 270 1.37 -6.66 -6.93
N ALA A 271 0.73 -6.77 -5.77
CA ALA A 271 -0.68 -6.43 -5.64
C ALA A 271 -0.95 -4.92 -5.83
N LEU A 272 -0.04 -4.07 -5.35
CA LEU A 272 -0.10 -2.61 -5.52
C LEU A 272 0.21 -2.18 -6.96
N GLY A 273 1.16 -2.83 -7.63
CA GLY A 273 1.63 -2.43 -8.96
C GLY A 273 0.87 -3.06 -10.13
N ARG A 274 0.51 -4.35 -10.02
CA ARG A 274 -0.04 -5.15 -11.14
C ARG A 274 -1.32 -5.91 -10.78
N GLY A 275 -1.63 -6.05 -9.49
CA GLY A 275 -2.80 -6.76 -9.00
C GLY A 275 -4.04 -5.89 -8.82
N ARG A 276 -4.97 -6.42 -8.03
CA ARG A 276 -6.21 -5.76 -7.65
C ARG A 276 -6.42 -5.90 -6.15
N LEU A 277 -6.78 -4.79 -5.52
CA LEU A 277 -7.07 -4.71 -4.08
C LEU A 277 -8.42 -4.05 -3.88
N HIS A 278 -9.06 -4.39 -2.76
CA HIS A 278 -10.16 -3.58 -2.25
C HIS A 278 -9.68 -2.14 -1.99
N SER A 279 -10.61 -1.19 -2.00
CA SER A 279 -10.32 0.21 -1.65
C SER A 279 -11.46 0.84 -0.89
N PHE A 280 -11.20 1.91 -0.17
CA PHE A 280 -12.23 2.70 0.52
C PHE A 280 -11.81 4.15 0.65
N ARG A 281 -12.77 5.04 0.89
CA ARG A 281 -12.53 6.48 1.04
C ARG A 281 -12.14 6.79 2.48
N THR A 282 -10.96 7.38 2.68
CA THR A 282 -10.53 7.80 4.02
C THR A 282 -11.09 9.18 4.36
N ARG A 283 -11.21 9.47 5.67
CA ARG A 283 -11.32 10.86 6.14
C ARG A 283 -10.15 11.69 5.60
N PRO A 284 -10.30 13.02 5.45
CA PRO A 284 -9.19 13.90 5.10
C PRO A 284 -8.02 13.74 6.08
N TRP A 285 -6.79 13.69 5.57
CA TRP A 285 -5.57 13.64 6.40
C TRP A 285 -5.10 15.06 6.79
N ASN A 286 -5.93 16.06 6.54
CA ASN A 286 -5.70 17.43 6.91
C ASN A 286 -6.92 18.03 7.60
N ARG A 287 -6.67 18.95 8.54
CA ARG A 287 -7.74 19.74 9.14
C ARG A 287 -8.26 20.77 8.13
N PRO A 288 -9.55 21.17 8.26
CA PRO A 288 -10.06 22.30 7.50
C PRO A 288 -9.25 23.58 7.79
N PRO A 289 -9.25 24.55 6.84
CA PRO A 289 -8.71 25.88 7.08
C PRO A 289 -9.35 26.52 8.33
N GLY A 290 -8.54 27.16 9.16
CA GLY A 290 -9.03 27.96 10.28
C GLY A 290 -9.59 29.32 9.82
N PRO A 291 -10.32 30.05 10.69
CA PRO A 291 -10.76 31.41 10.40
C PRO A 291 -9.59 32.30 9.97
N GLY A 292 -9.67 32.91 8.78
CA GLY A 292 -8.63 33.79 8.23
C GLY A 292 -7.52 33.08 7.44
N GLU A 293 -7.49 31.75 7.39
CA GLU A 293 -6.55 31.02 6.53
C GLU A 293 -7.07 30.96 5.08
N GLY A 294 -6.27 31.43 4.12
CA GLY A 294 -6.62 31.38 2.70
C GLY A 294 -6.72 29.94 2.18
N CYS A 295 -7.77 29.64 1.41
CA CYS A 295 -7.86 28.40 0.63
C CYS A 295 -8.33 28.71 -0.80
N VAL A 296 -7.81 27.98 -1.79
CA VAL A 296 -8.18 28.13 -3.20
C VAL A 296 -9.04 26.94 -3.60
N THR A 297 -10.34 27.12 -3.79
CA THR A 297 -11.25 26.06 -4.28
C THR A 297 -11.32 26.11 -5.80
N LEU A 298 -11.08 24.99 -6.48
CA LEU A 298 -11.25 24.86 -7.93
C LEU A 298 -12.43 23.93 -8.20
N GLY A 299 -13.51 24.45 -8.77
CA GLY A 299 -14.64 23.65 -9.25
C GLY A 299 -14.59 23.52 -10.77
N VAL A 300 -14.57 22.28 -11.28
CA VAL A 300 -14.69 22.02 -12.72
C VAL A 300 -16.16 21.82 -13.05
N VAL A 301 -16.78 22.84 -13.67
CA VAL A 301 -18.12 22.69 -14.24
C VAL A 301 -17.97 22.08 -15.62
N ARG A 302 -18.48 20.85 -15.81
CA ARG A 302 -18.64 20.29 -17.15
C ARG A 302 -19.84 20.95 -17.81
N SER A 303 -19.57 21.94 -18.66
CA SER A 303 -20.57 22.47 -19.59
C SER A 303 -20.80 21.43 -20.69
N GLY A 304 -21.95 20.75 -20.68
CA GLY A 304 -22.39 19.93 -21.80
C GLY A 304 -22.97 20.80 -22.93
N PRO A 305 -22.82 20.42 -24.21
CA PRO A 305 -23.64 20.95 -25.30
C PRO A 305 -25.07 20.41 -25.27
#